data_AF-A0AB37M3H4-F1
#
_entry.id   AF-A0AB37M3H4-F1
#
_cell.length_a   1.000
_cell.length_b   1.000
_cell.length_c   1.000
_cell.angle_alpha   90.00
_cell.angle_beta   90.00
_cell.angle_gamma   90.00
#
_symmetry.space_group_name_H-M   'P 1'
#
loop_
_entity.id
_entity.type
_entity.pdbx_description
1 polymer ?
#
loop_
_entity_poly.entity_id
_entity_poly.type
_entity_poly.pdbx_seq_one_letter_code
_entity_poly.pdbx_strand_id
1 'polypeptide(L)'
;MNVETAQRLADLRRSKGFSQEGLARKLGLSRQAVSKWERAESSPDTENLISLAKLYGVSLDELLNPSDEIEDDIEFENEDRARQREAEAAERARTHEAAARATEAATQASDAAAKAAQAASWSAQAANAATAQATNAGAVNPTPVKGPFQSFPYWAVCWMLFFLLMFLFGAGPFAALIFFTIPIYHWVARALDGDWARGDIQVGPAPVAARAQDDSPAVDTDVATATPADPSAKEGDE
;
A
#
# COMPACT_ATOMS: atom_id res chain seq x y z
N MET A 1 -36.60 24.34 -50.71
CA MET A 1 -35.69 25.48 -50.49
C MET A 1 -36.39 26.43 -49.54
N ASN A 2 -35.69 26.98 -48.55
CA ASN A 2 -36.29 27.90 -47.58
C ASN A 2 -36.49 29.29 -48.21
N VAL A 3 -37.42 30.09 -47.67
CA VAL A 3 -37.71 31.46 -48.10
C VAL A 3 -36.47 32.35 -47.99
N GLU A 4 -35.68 32.16 -46.94
CA GLU A 4 -34.46 32.92 -46.70
C GLU A 4 -33.38 32.65 -47.76
N THR A 5 -33.13 31.39 -48.09
CA THR A 5 -32.22 31.01 -49.18
C THR A 5 -32.71 31.55 -50.54
N ALA A 6 -34.03 31.54 -50.77
CA ALA A 6 -34.63 32.09 -51.98
C ALA A 6 -34.44 33.61 -52.10
N GLN A 7 -34.56 34.33 -50.98
CA GLN A 7 -34.28 35.77 -50.92
C GLN A 7 -32.81 36.06 -51.17
N ARG A 8 -31.89 35.32 -50.54
CA ARG A 8 -30.44 35.41 -50.77
C ARG A 8 -30.09 35.17 -52.24
N LEU A 9 -30.74 34.21 -52.90
CA LEU A 9 -30.57 33.96 -54.33
C LEU A 9 -30.94 35.19 -55.17
N ALA A 10 -32.06 35.85 -54.83
CA ALA A 10 -32.50 37.05 -55.51
C ALA A 10 -31.56 38.24 -55.24
N ASP A 11 -31.03 38.36 -54.02
CA ASP A 11 -30.08 39.41 -53.62
C ASP A 11 -28.74 39.25 -54.35
N LEU A 12 -28.19 38.03 -54.41
CA LEU A 12 -26.99 37.69 -55.18
C LEU A 12 -27.18 37.95 -56.69
N ARG A 13 -28.36 37.64 -57.24
CA ARG A 13 -28.67 37.97 -58.63
C ARG A 13 -28.62 39.49 -58.86
N ARG A 14 -29.24 40.26 -57.96
CA ARG A 14 -29.29 41.73 -58.06
C ARG A 14 -27.91 42.35 -57.86
N SER A 15 -27.09 41.85 -56.94
CA SER A 15 -25.73 42.35 -56.70
C SER A 15 -24.80 42.13 -57.90
N LYS A 16 -25.01 41.07 -58.68
CA LYS A 16 -24.32 40.83 -59.96
C LYS A 16 -24.96 41.55 -61.15
N GLY A 17 -26.02 42.33 -60.94
CA GLY A 17 -26.68 43.12 -61.98
C GLY A 17 -27.49 42.31 -63.00
N PHE A 18 -27.86 41.06 -62.69
CA PHE A 18 -28.65 40.25 -63.62
C PHE A 18 -30.15 40.47 -63.43
N SER A 19 -30.91 40.54 -64.53
CA SER A 19 -32.36 40.33 -64.48
C SER A 19 -32.67 38.83 -64.35
N GLN A 20 -33.88 38.47 -63.90
CA GLN A 20 -34.30 37.05 -63.84
C GLN A 20 -34.16 36.35 -65.20
N GLU A 21 -34.46 37.08 -66.27
CA GLU A 21 -34.31 36.58 -67.64
C GLU A 21 -32.84 36.47 -68.06
N GLY A 22 -32.00 37.43 -67.66
CA GLY A 22 -30.56 37.40 -67.90
C GLY A 22 -29.88 36.21 -67.20
N LEU A 23 -30.27 35.94 -65.96
CA LEU A 23 -29.81 34.77 -65.21
C LEU A 23 -30.28 33.47 -65.87
N ALA A 24 -31.56 33.40 -66.24
CA ALA A 24 -32.12 32.23 -66.92
C ALA A 24 -31.38 31.92 -68.23
N ARG A 25 -31.09 32.95 -69.04
CA ARG A 25 -30.29 32.79 -70.27
C ARG A 25 -28.88 32.28 -70.02
N LYS A 26 -28.20 32.76 -68.96
CA LYS A 26 -26.86 32.28 -68.60
C LYS A 26 -26.83 30.83 -68.15
N LEU A 27 -27.90 30.38 -67.50
CA LEU A 27 -28.02 28.99 -67.00
C LEU A 27 -28.69 28.05 -68.02
N GLY A 28 -29.17 28.54 -69.17
CA GLY A 28 -29.89 27.73 -70.14
C GLY A 28 -31.29 27.30 -69.68
N LEU A 29 -31.94 28.11 -68.85
CA LEU A 29 -33.22 27.81 -68.20
C LEU A 29 -34.32 28.80 -68.62
N SER A 30 -35.56 28.51 -68.22
CA SER A 30 -36.67 29.45 -68.38
C SER A 30 -36.68 30.51 -67.26
N ARG A 31 -37.09 31.74 -67.59
CA ARG A 31 -37.33 32.80 -66.59
C ARG A 31 -38.28 32.35 -65.47
N GLN A 32 -39.26 31.52 -65.81
CA GLN A 32 -40.23 30.97 -64.86
C GLN A 32 -39.56 30.09 -63.79
N ALA A 33 -38.54 29.30 -64.15
CA ALA A 33 -37.79 28.49 -63.18
C ALA A 33 -37.11 29.37 -62.13
N VAL A 34 -36.36 30.39 -62.59
CA VAL A 34 -35.71 31.37 -61.71
C VAL A 34 -36.73 32.09 -60.82
N SER A 35 -37.88 32.50 -61.38
CA SER A 35 -38.92 33.18 -60.62
C SER A 35 -39.58 32.30 -59.55
N LYS A 36 -39.64 30.98 -59.75
CA LYS A 36 -40.16 30.05 -58.75
C LYS A 36 -39.15 29.83 -57.63
N TRP A 37 -37.86 29.73 -57.98
CA TRP A 37 -36.78 29.63 -56.99
C TRP A 37 -36.72 30.85 -56.08
N GLU A 38 -36.76 32.06 -56.66
CA GLU A 38 -36.72 33.33 -55.88
C GLU A 38 -37.98 33.56 -55.03
N ARG A 39 -39.06 32.80 -55.25
CA ARG A 39 -40.29 32.84 -54.42
C ARG A 39 -40.44 31.62 -53.53
N ALA A 40 -39.40 30.79 -53.41
CA ALA A 40 -39.41 29.53 -52.67
C ALA A 40 -40.51 28.53 -53.09
N GLU A 41 -41.08 28.66 -54.29
CA GLU A 41 -42.10 27.74 -54.80
C GLU A 41 -41.50 26.44 -55.35
N SER A 42 -40.22 26.47 -55.74
CA SER A 42 -39.45 25.29 -56.13
C SER A 42 -38.00 25.42 -55.70
N SER A 43 -37.28 24.30 -55.69
CA SER A 43 -35.84 24.29 -55.42
C SER A 43 -35.07 24.12 -56.74
N PRO A 44 -33.90 24.76 -56.91
CA PRO A 44 -32.98 24.41 -57.98
C PRO A 44 -32.43 22.99 -57.75
N ASP A 45 -32.14 22.27 -58.83
CA ASP A 45 -31.43 21.00 -58.73
C ASP A 45 -29.95 21.22 -58.39
N THR A 46 -29.24 20.13 -58.09
CA THR A 46 -27.83 20.18 -57.70
C THR A 46 -26.94 20.82 -58.77
N GLU A 47 -27.18 20.56 -60.05
CA GLU A 47 -26.39 21.14 -61.15
C GLU A 47 -26.59 22.66 -61.25
N ASN A 48 -27.82 23.11 -61.09
CA ASN A 48 -28.18 24.53 -61.06
C ASN A 48 -27.63 25.21 -59.82
N LEU A 49 -27.67 24.57 -58.65
CA LEU A 49 -27.05 25.09 -57.44
C LEU A 49 -25.53 25.28 -57.60
N ILE A 50 -24.83 24.30 -58.17
CA ILE A 50 -23.40 24.41 -58.46
C ILE A 50 -23.13 25.53 -59.49
N SER A 51 -23.98 25.66 -60.50
CA SER A 51 -23.85 26.69 -61.53
C SER A 51 -24.10 28.09 -60.97
N LEU A 52 -25.07 28.23 -60.06
CA LEU A 52 -25.35 29.47 -59.34
C LEU A 52 -24.18 29.86 -58.43
N ALA A 53 -23.66 28.93 -57.63
CA ALA A 53 -22.50 29.15 -56.77
C ALA A 53 -21.29 29.65 -57.59
N LYS A 54 -20.98 28.98 -58.71
CA LYS A 54 -19.91 29.40 -59.63
C LYS A 54 -20.17 30.76 -60.27
N LEU A 55 -21.40 31.04 -60.70
CA LEU A 55 -21.75 32.30 -61.35
C LEU A 55 -21.66 33.49 -60.37
N TYR A 56 -22.01 33.26 -59.11
CA TYR A 56 -21.96 34.27 -58.07
C TYR A 56 -20.59 34.39 -57.40
N GLY A 57 -19.75 33.35 -57.51
CA GLY A 57 -18.42 33.31 -56.90
C GLY A 57 -18.46 33.07 -55.40
N VAL A 58 -19.48 32.35 -54.93
CA VAL A 58 -19.69 31.98 -53.51
C VAL A 58 -19.59 30.47 -53.36
N SER A 59 -19.34 29.98 -52.14
CA SER A 59 -19.41 28.54 -51.87
C SER A 59 -20.86 28.04 -51.89
N LEU A 60 -21.08 26.74 -52.08
CA LEU A 60 -22.43 26.17 -52.00
C LEU A 60 -23.00 26.30 -50.58
N ASP A 61 -22.14 26.20 -49.57
CA ASP A 61 -22.49 26.39 -48.18
C ASP A 61 -22.97 27.82 -47.93
N GLU A 62 -22.21 28.81 -48.41
CA GLU A 62 -22.60 30.23 -48.33
C GLU A 62 -23.89 30.54 -49.11
N LEU A 63 -24.14 29.85 -50.23
CA LEU A 63 -25.38 30.01 -50.99
C LEU A 63 -26.61 29.45 -50.26
N LEU A 64 -26.43 28.35 -49.52
CA LEU A 64 -27.52 27.59 -48.92
C LEU A 64 -27.76 27.90 -47.44
N ASN A 65 -26.71 28.26 -46.72
CA ASN A 65 -26.75 28.50 -45.29
C ASN A 65 -27.16 29.96 -45.03
N PRO A 66 -28.34 30.21 -44.46
CA PRO A 66 -28.68 31.53 -43.98
C PRO A 66 -27.94 31.82 -42.67
N SER A 67 -27.31 33.00 -42.65
CA SER A 67 -26.87 33.78 -41.49
C SER A 67 -25.73 33.28 -40.59
N ASP A 68 -24.88 34.25 -40.29
CA ASP A 68 -23.87 34.26 -39.21
C ASP A 68 -24.51 34.01 -37.82
N GLU A 69 -25.83 34.17 -37.69
CA GLU A 69 -26.59 33.94 -36.44
C GLU A 69 -26.54 32.48 -35.96
N ILE A 70 -26.52 31.51 -36.90
CA ILE A 70 -26.39 30.09 -36.53
C ILE A 70 -24.98 29.82 -35.97
N GLU A 71 -23.97 30.50 -36.51
CA GLU A 71 -22.59 30.35 -36.05
C GLU A 71 -22.39 30.96 -34.66
N ASP A 72 -22.98 32.14 -34.41
CA ASP A 72 -23.01 32.79 -33.09
C ASP A 72 -23.72 31.92 -32.03
N ASP A 73 -24.87 31.32 -32.36
CA ASP A 73 -25.60 30.42 -31.46
C ASP A 73 -24.78 29.15 -31.13
N ILE A 74 -24.10 28.58 -32.14
CA ILE A 74 -23.22 27.42 -31.95
C ILE A 74 -22.02 27.77 -31.07
N GLU A 75 -21.42 28.94 -31.28
CA GLU A 75 -20.31 29.43 -30.45
C GLU A 75 -20.74 29.60 -29.00
N PHE A 76 -21.87 30.27 -28.76
CA PHE A 76 -22.43 30.46 -27.42
C PHE A 76 -22.70 29.12 -26.72
N GLU A 77 -23.32 28.16 -27.40
CA GLU A 77 -23.53 26.82 -26.84
C GLU A 77 -22.22 26.08 -26.54
N ASN A 78 -21.20 26.24 -27.40
CA ASN A 78 -19.90 25.61 -27.20
C ASN A 78 -19.17 26.19 -25.99
N GLU A 79 -19.23 27.51 -25.80
CA GLU A 79 -18.69 28.18 -24.63
C GLU A 79 -19.40 27.73 -23.35
N ASP A 80 -20.73 27.60 -23.36
CA ASP A 80 -21.47 27.14 -22.19
C ASP A 80 -21.13 25.68 -21.85
N ARG A 81 -21.04 24.81 -22.87
CA ARG A 81 -20.55 23.44 -22.71
C ARG A 81 -19.12 23.39 -22.18
N ALA A 82 -18.24 24.29 -22.61
CA ALA A 82 -16.87 24.38 -22.10
C ALA A 82 -16.85 24.79 -20.63
N ARG A 83 -17.60 25.83 -20.26
CA ARG A 83 -17.76 26.26 -18.86
C ARG A 83 -18.30 25.14 -17.97
N GLN A 84 -19.27 24.38 -18.44
CA GLN A 84 -19.81 23.24 -17.70
C GLN A 84 -18.76 22.14 -17.48
N ARG A 85 -17.98 21.79 -18.51
CA ARG A 85 -16.90 20.79 -18.40
C ARG A 85 -15.83 21.20 -17.40
N GLU A 86 -15.45 22.48 -17.40
CA GLU A 86 -14.49 23.03 -16.45
C GLU A 86 -15.02 22.98 -15.01
N ALA A 87 -16.29 23.34 -14.80
CA ALA A 87 -16.94 23.25 -13.50
C ALA A 87 -17.00 21.81 -12.98
N GLU A 88 -17.41 20.85 -13.83
CA GLU A 88 -17.42 19.43 -13.50
C GLU A 88 -16.02 18.90 -13.19
N ALA A 89 -15.01 19.30 -13.97
CA ALA A 89 -13.62 18.92 -13.72
C ALA A 89 -13.11 19.46 -12.38
N ALA A 90 -13.44 20.72 -12.05
CA ALA A 90 -13.10 21.32 -10.77
C ALA A 90 -13.78 20.61 -9.59
N GLU A 91 -15.05 20.21 -9.74
CA GLU A 91 -15.76 19.43 -8.72
C GLU A 91 -15.15 18.03 -8.54
N ARG A 92 -14.83 17.34 -9.65
CA ARG A 92 -14.12 16.05 -9.61
C ARG A 92 -12.75 16.17 -8.93
N ALA A 93 -12.01 17.25 -9.18
CA ALA A 93 -10.74 17.51 -8.53
C ALA A 93 -10.91 17.71 -7.01
N ARG A 94 -11.88 18.54 -6.59
CA ARG A 94 -12.18 18.77 -5.17
C ARG A 94 -12.61 17.50 -4.45
N THR A 95 -13.45 16.68 -5.08
CA THR A 95 -13.92 15.41 -4.50
C THR A 95 -12.79 14.39 -4.40
N HIS A 96 -11.94 14.28 -5.42
CA HIS A 96 -10.76 13.42 -5.39
C HIS A 96 -9.78 13.86 -4.29
N GLU A 97 -9.52 15.16 -4.16
CA GLU A 97 -8.66 15.70 -3.10
C GLU A 97 -9.25 15.46 -1.71
N ALA A 98 -10.56 15.66 -1.54
CA ALA A 98 -11.25 15.37 -0.27
C ALA A 98 -11.19 13.87 0.07
N ALA A 99 -11.35 12.98 -0.92
CA ALA A 99 -11.22 11.55 -0.72
C ALA A 99 -9.78 11.13 -0.36
N ALA A 100 -8.78 11.73 -0.99
CA ALA A 100 -7.38 11.52 -0.64
C ALA A 100 -7.10 11.96 0.80
N ARG A 101 -7.52 13.17 1.18
CA ARG A 101 -7.39 13.66 2.57
C ARG A 101 -8.12 12.79 3.59
N ALA A 102 -9.30 12.28 3.26
CA ALA A 102 -10.04 11.37 4.13
C ALA A 102 -9.29 10.03 4.31
N THR A 103 -8.69 9.53 3.24
CA THR A 103 -7.88 8.30 3.29
C THR A 103 -6.64 8.50 4.16
N GLU A 104 -5.91 9.59 3.97
CA GLU A 104 -4.75 9.95 4.78
C GLU A 104 -5.13 10.11 6.27
N ALA A 105 -6.25 10.78 6.56
CA ALA A 105 -6.74 10.92 7.92
C ALA A 105 -7.11 9.57 8.55
N ALA A 106 -7.73 8.66 7.79
CA ALA A 106 -8.06 7.31 8.24
C ALA A 106 -6.80 6.49 8.57
N THR A 107 -5.76 6.57 7.72
CA THR A 107 -4.46 5.92 7.99
C THR A 107 -3.82 6.48 9.25
N GLN A 108 -3.77 7.82 9.40
CA GLN A 108 -3.22 8.46 10.60
C GLN A 108 -3.99 8.07 11.87
N ALA A 109 -5.31 7.97 11.81
CA ALA A 109 -6.13 7.52 12.94
C ALA A 109 -5.84 6.06 13.31
N SER A 110 -5.66 5.18 12.33
CA SER A 110 -5.28 3.78 12.55
C SER A 110 -3.88 3.67 13.18
N ASP A 111 -2.91 4.42 12.68
CA ASP A 111 -1.54 4.45 13.23
C ASP A 111 -1.52 5.01 14.66
N ALA A 112 -2.30 6.06 14.93
CA ALA A 112 -2.45 6.62 16.27
C ALA A 112 -3.07 5.60 17.24
N ALA A 113 -4.09 4.86 16.80
CA ALA A 113 -4.69 3.78 17.59
C ALA A 113 -3.70 2.63 17.86
N ALA A 114 -2.90 2.25 16.87
CA ALA A 114 -1.87 1.22 17.03
C ALA A 114 -0.79 1.67 18.05
N LYS A 115 -0.33 2.92 17.97
CA LYS A 115 0.62 3.49 18.95
C LYS A 115 0.02 3.55 20.35
N ALA A 116 -1.25 3.93 20.48
CA ALA A 116 -1.94 3.94 21.77
C ALA A 116 -2.06 2.53 22.37
N ALA A 117 -2.37 1.51 21.55
CA ALA A 117 -2.41 0.12 21.98
C ALA A 117 -1.03 -0.41 22.41
N GLN A 118 0.04 -0.05 21.69
CA GLN A 118 1.42 -0.38 22.08
C GLN A 118 1.82 0.30 23.41
N ALA A 119 1.45 1.56 23.61
CA ALA A 119 1.70 2.25 24.88
C ALA A 119 0.95 1.59 26.05
N ALA A 120 -0.29 1.15 25.83
CA ALA A 120 -1.07 0.43 26.82
C ALA A 120 -0.50 -0.97 27.13
N SER A 121 0.05 -1.68 26.13
CA SER A 121 0.69 -2.98 26.37
C SER A 121 1.99 -2.84 27.17
N TRP A 122 2.80 -1.82 26.90
CA TRP A 122 4.00 -1.52 27.67
C TRP A 122 3.70 -1.22 29.14
N SER A 123 2.68 -0.39 29.42
CA SER A 123 2.28 -0.08 30.79
C SER A 123 1.73 -1.31 31.53
N ALA A 124 0.98 -2.17 30.84
CA ALA A 124 0.51 -3.44 31.40
C ALA A 124 1.66 -4.41 31.71
N GLN A 125 2.68 -4.51 30.83
CA GLN A 125 3.87 -5.31 31.08
C GLN A 125 4.66 -4.80 32.29
N ALA A 126 4.83 -3.47 32.41
CA ALA A 126 5.48 -2.86 33.56
C ALA A 126 4.74 -3.14 34.88
N ALA A 127 3.40 -3.07 34.87
CA ALA A 127 2.57 -3.41 36.02
C ALA A 127 2.71 -4.89 36.41
N ASN A 128 2.63 -5.81 35.43
CA ASN A 128 2.81 -7.24 35.66
C ASN A 128 4.21 -7.58 36.19
N ALA A 129 5.26 -6.90 35.70
CA ALA A 129 6.63 -7.07 36.19
C ALA A 129 6.77 -6.59 37.65
N ALA A 130 6.16 -5.46 38.02
CA ALA A 130 6.13 -4.97 39.39
C ALA A 130 5.38 -5.93 40.33
N THR A 131 4.24 -6.50 39.88
CA THR A 131 3.52 -7.54 40.63
C THR A 131 4.36 -8.81 40.81
N ALA A 132 5.06 -9.26 39.77
CA ALA A 132 5.95 -10.42 39.84
C ALA A 132 7.13 -10.22 40.79
N GLN A 133 7.69 -9.01 40.89
CA GLN A 133 8.73 -8.71 41.88
C GLN A 133 8.17 -8.73 43.31
N ALA A 134 6.95 -8.23 43.52
CA ALA A 134 6.31 -8.26 44.84
C ALA A 134 5.97 -9.69 45.31
N THR A 135 5.53 -10.58 44.40
CA THR A 135 5.27 -11.98 44.76
C THR A 135 6.55 -12.76 45.03
N ASN A 136 7.64 -12.47 44.32
CA ASN A 136 8.95 -13.08 44.60
C ASN A 136 9.61 -12.53 45.88
N ALA A 137 9.38 -11.27 46.24
CA ALA A 137 9.88 -10.69 47.50
C ALA A 137 9.16 -11.24 48.74
N GLY A 138 7.93 -11.75 48.59
CA GLY A 138 7.17 -12.43 49.66
C GLY A 138 7.29 -13.96 49.65
N ALA A 139 7.85 -14.56 48.59
CA ALA A 139 8.05 -15.99 48.48
C ALA A 139 9.29 -16.41 49.27
N VAL A 140 9.11 -16.69 50.56
CA VAL A 140 9.97 -17.64 51.27
C VAL A 140 9.85 -18.95 50.51
N ASN A 141 10.85 -19.28 49.69
CA ASN A 141 10.96 -20.59 49.06
C ASN A 141 10.77 -21.65 50.16
N PRO A 142 9.69 -22.46 50.18
CA PRO A 142 9.70 -23.63 51.02
C PRO A 142 10.75 -24.55 50.38
N THR A 143 11.93 -24.62 50.99
CA THR A 143 12.88 -25.69 50.71
C THR A 143 12.09 -26.99 50.74
N PRO A 144 12.14 -27.83 49.69
CA PRO A 144 11.47 -29.12 49.73
C PRO A 144 12.16 -29.95 50.81
N VAL A 145 11.56 -30.00 52.00
CA VAL A 145 11.99 -30.92 53.04
C VAL A 145 11.67 -32.32 52.54
N LYS A 146 12.71 -33.04 52.11
CA LYS A 146 12.61 -34.48 51.84
C LYS A 146 12.09 -35.13 53.12
N GLY A 147 10.84 -35.58 53.09
CA GLY A 147 10.27 -36.32 54.21
C GLY A 147 11.10 -37.58 54.50
N PRO A 148 11.14 -38.06 55.75
CA PRO A 148 12.00 -39.18 56.18
C PRO A 148 11.73 -40.52 55.45
N PHE A 149 10.71 -40.57 54.60
CA PHE A 149 10.33 -41.72 53.79
C PHE A 149 10.83 -41.68 52.34
N GLN A 150 11.50 -40.60 51.89
CA GLN A 150 12.02 -40.51 50.52
C GLN A 150 13.44 -41.07 50.33
N SER A 151 14.11 -41.43 51.43
CA SER A 151 15.43 -42.09 51.45
C SER A 151 15.35 -43.55 51.91
N PHE A 152 14.14 -44.10 52.05
CA PHE A 152 13.96 -45.51 52.40
C PHE A 152 14.27 -46.37 51.16
N PRO A 153 15.27 -47.27 51.21
CA PRO A 153 15.75 -47.99 50.03
C PRO A 153 14.80 -49.12 49.65
N TYR A 154 13.63 -48.75 49.11
CA TYR A 154 12.60 -49.68 48.65
C TYR A 154 13.16 -50.76 47.71
N TRP A 155 14.13 -50.40 46.86
CA TRP A 155 14.84 -51.35 46.00
C TRP A 155 15.54 -52.48 46.77
N ALA A 156 16.16 -52.19 47.92
CA ALA A 156 16.87 -53.17 48.74
C ALA A 156 15.89 -54.08 49.51
N VAL A 157 14.76 -53.53 49.96
CA VAL A 157 13.68 -54.31 50.59
C VAL A 157 13.01 -55.22 49.57
N CYS A 158 12.76 -54.74 48.35
CA CYS A 158 12.29 -55.56 47.25
C CYS A 158 13.29 -56.67 46.88
N TRP A 159 14.60 -56.39 46.95
CA TRP A 159 15.65 -57.38 46.71
C TRP A 159 15.63 -58.50 47.76
N MET A 160 15.56 -58.13 49.05
CA MET A 160 15.43 -59.09 50.16
C MET A 160 14.16 -59.95 50.04
N LEU A 161 13.01 -59.33 49.75
CA LEU A 161 11.74 -60.06 49.55
C LEU A 161 11.78 -61.00 48.36
N PHE A 162 12.37 -60.59 47.24
CA PHE A 162 12.50 -61.40 46.04
C PHE A 162 13.41 -62.61 46.26
N PHE A 163 14.57 -62.42 46.92
CA PHE A 163 15.47 -63.52 47.26
C PHE A 163 14.85 -64.50 48.27
N LEU A 164 14.10 -63.99 49.27
CA LEU A 164 13.39 -64.83 50.23
C LEU A 164 12.27 -65.64 49.55
N LEU A 165 11.55 -65.04 48.59
CA LEU A 165 10.52 -65.72 47.80
C LEU A 165 11.12 -66.78 46.86
N MET A 166 12.24 -66.48 46.19
CA MET A 166 12.98 -67.43 45.35
C MET A 166 13.55 -68.59 46.17
N PHE A 167 14.05 -68.33 47.38
CA PHE A 167 14.56 -69.35 48.29
C PHE A 167 13.47 -70.31 48.77
N LEU A 168 12.23 -69.81 48.97
CA LEU A 168 11.08 -70.65 49.32
C LEU A 168 10.58 -71.52 48.15
N PHE A 169 10.77 -71.08 46.89
CA PHE A 169 10.25 -71.75 45.69
C PHE A 169 11.29 -72.56 44.90
N GLY A 170 12.55 -72.62 45.34
CA GLY A 170 13.52 -73.64 44.91
C GLY A 170 14.07 -73.52 43.48
N ALA A 171 13.96 -72.36 42.83
CA ALA A 171 14.56 -72.15 41.50
C ALA A 171 15.94 -71.47 41.60
N GLY A 172 16.93 -71.96 40.84
CA GLY A 172 18.34 -71.57 40.95
C GLY A 172 18.64 -70.15 40.42
N PRO A 173 19.68 -69.47 40.95
CA PRO A 173 19.91 -68.03 40.76
C PRO A 173 20.39 -67.61 39.35
N PHE A 174 20.65 -68.57 38.46
CA PHE A 174 21.27 -68.29 37.17
C PHE A 174 20.31 -67.68 36.13
N ALA A 175 19.00 -67.93 36.23
CA ALA A 175 18.02 -67.35 35.31
C ALA A 175 17.76 -65.86 35.58
N ALA A 176 17.95 -65.39 36.82
CA ALA A 176 17.69 -64.01 37.22
C ALA A 176 18.80 -63.02 36.79
N LEU A 177 20.04 -63.51 36.66
CA LEU A 177 21.21 -62.70 36.31
C LEU A 177 21.11 -62.08 34.90
N ILE A 178 20.43 -62.75 33.96
CA ILE A 178 20.31 -62.28 32.57
C ILE A 178 19.22 -61.21 32.43
N PHE A 179 18.13 -61.28 33.20
CA PHE A 179 17.04 -60.31 33.09
C PHE A 179 17.35 -58.98 33.78
N PHE A 180 18.29 -58.98 34.74
CA PHE A 180 18.58 -57.83 35.59
C PHE A 180 19.91 -57.12 35.28
N THR A 181 20.65 -57.59 34.27
CA THR A 181 21.84 -56.89 33.75
C THR A 181 21.47 -55.58 33.04
N ILE A 182 20.33 -55.57 32.33
CA ILE A 182 19.91 -54.44 31.49
C ILE A 182 19.52 -53.20 32.34
N PRO A 183 18.74 -53.31 33.43
CA PRO A 183 18.41 -52.17 34.29
C PRO A 183 19.64 -51.64 35.06
N ILE A 184 20.53 -52.53 35.50
CA ILE A 184 21.76 -52.15 36.20
C ILE A 184 22.71 -51.40 35.25
N TYR A 185 22.88 -51.88 34.02
CA TYR A 185 23.66 -51.20 33.00
C TYR A 185 23.10 -49.80 32.71
N HIS A 186 21.78 -49.65 32.63
CA HIS A 186 21.14 -48.37 32.36
C HIS A 186 21.19 -47.40 33.56
N TRP A 187 21.19 -47.91 34.80
CA TRP A 187 21.42 -47.09 35.99
C TRP A 187 22.88 -46.63 36.08
N VAL A 188 23.84 -47.51 35.82
CA VAL A 188 25.28 -47.18 35.82
C VAL A 188 25.61 -46.20 34.69
N ALA A 189 25.09 -46.40 33.48
CA ALA A 189 25.26 -45.47 32.37
C ALA A 189 24.70 -44.07 32.72
N ARG A 190 23.51 -44.01 33.35
CA ARG A 190 22.89 -42.75 33.77
C ARG A 190 23.58 -42.08 34.98
N ALA A 191 24.24 -42.86 35.83
CA ALA A 191 25.04 -42.35 36.93
C ALA A 191 26.42 -41.82 36.46
N LEU A 192 26.99 -42.39 35.40
CA LEU A 192 28.25 -41.95 34.79
C LEU A 192 28.06 -40.74 33.84
N ASP A 193 26.93 -40.64 33.14
CA ASP A 193 26.60 -39.51 32.26
C ASP A 193 25.94 -38.32 33.00
N GLY A 194 25.65 -38.43 34.30
CA GLY A 194 24.70 -37.54 34.99
C GLY A 194 25.25 -36.43 35.89
N ASP A 195 26.20 -36.69 36.79
CA ASP A 195 26.28 -35.84 38.01
C ASP A 195 27.67 -35.71 38.68
N TRP A 196 28.77 -35.99 37.98
CA TRP A 196 30.14 -35.80 38.53
C TRP A 196 31.06 -34.90 37.70
N ALA A 197 30.63 -34.41 36.54
CA ALA A 197 31.48 -33.64 35.60
C ALA A 197 31.23 -32.12 35.58
N ARG A 198 30.28 -31.59 36.34
CA ARG A 198 30.15 -30.14 36.58
C ARG A 198 29.87 -29.91 38.05
N GLY A 199 30.93 -29.53 38.77
CA GLY A 199 30.88 -29.26 40.20
C GLY A 199 29.81 -28.23 40.54
N ASP A 200 29.16 -28.44 41.68
CA ASP A 200 28.55 -27.43 42.57
C ASP A 200 27.79 -28.16 43.69
N ILE A 201 28.52 -28.85 44.58
CA ILE A 201 27.98 -29.17 45.91
C ILE A 201 28.70 -28.27 46.91
N GLN A 202 28.19 -27.04 47.06
CA GLN A 202 28.53 -26.18 48.18
C GLN A 202 27.87 -26.71 49.45
N VAL A 203 28.68 -27.28 50.35
CA VAL A 203 28.29 -27.61 51.73
C VAL A 203 29.15 -26.74 52.66
N GLY A 204 28.61 -25.60 53.11
CA GLY A 204 29.26 -24.76 54.13
C GLY A 204 29.09 -23.25 53.90
N PRO A 205 29.10 -22.43 54.97
CA PRO A 205 28.65 -21.04 54.91
C PRO A 205 29.68 -20.12 54.26
N ALA A 206 29.18 -19.12 53.51
CA ALA A 206 29.98 -18.17 52.75
C ALA A 206 31.00 -17.39 53.60
N PRO A 207 32.15 -17.01 53.00
CA PRO A 207 32.84 -15.79 53.37
C PRO A 207 32.83 -14.75 52.24
N VAL A 208 32.78 -13.52 52.73
CA VAL A 208 32.87 -12.21 52.06
C VAL A 208 34.25 -12.00 51.39
N ALA A 209 34.27 -11.12 50.38
CA ALA A 209 35.41 -10.51 49.66
C ALA A 209 35.92 -11.30 48.43
N ALA A 210 36.33 -10.72 47.30
CA ALA A 210 36.71 -9.37 46.89
C ALA A 210 36.46 -9.26 45.35
N ARG A 211 35.90 -8.17 44.81
CA ARG A 211 36.60 -6.96 44.31
C ARG A 211 37.66 -7.22 43.22
N ALA A 212 37.38 -6.65 42.04
CA ALA A 212 38.25 -6.06 41.03
C ALA A 212 39.22 -6.95 40.21
N GLN A 213 39.09 -6.87 38.88
CA GLN A 213 40.13 -6.87 37.83
C GLN A 213 39.41 -6.86 36.46
N ASP A 214 39.73 -6.12 35.40
CA ASP A 214 40.41 -4.85 35.11
C ASP A 214 39.93 -4.45 33.71
N ASP A 215 39.96 -3.14 33.43
CA ASP A 215 39.80 -2.53 32.11
C ASP A 215 40.96 -2.89 31.15
N SER A 216 40.67 -3.03 29.85
CA SER A 216 41.36 -2.33 28.72
C SER A 216 41.25 -3.06 27.37
N PRO A 217 40.93 -2.33 26.28
CA PRO A 217 41.41 -2.63 24.93
C PRO A 217 42.44 -1.58 24.46
N ALA A 218 43.62 -2.02 24.03
CA ALA A 218 44.63 -1.24 23.30
C ALA A 218 44.85 -1.90 21.94
N VAL A 219 44.45 -1.25 20.84
CA VAL A 219 45.23 -0.34 19.96
C VAL A 219 45.98 -1.11 18.88
N ASP A 220 45.63 -0.81 17.61
CA ASP A 220 46.60 -0.69 16.54
C ASP A 220 46.30 0.58 15.73
N THR A 221 47.27 1.47 15.73
CA THR A 221 47.39 2.67 14.89
C THR A 221 48.41 2.39 13.80
N ASP A 222 48.11 2.78 12.56
CA ASP A 222 49.13 2.99 11.53
C ASP A 222 49.02 4.42 10.99
N VAL A 223 50.19 5.02 10.77
CA VAL A 223 50.46 6.43 10.45
C VAL A 223 51.01 6.53 9.03
N ALA A 224 50.53 7.50 8.25
CA ALA A 224 51.29 8.18 7.18
C ALA A 224 50.58 9.52 6.87
N THR A 225 51.01 10.66 7.42
CA THR A 225 51.95 11.65 6.82
C THR A 225 51.45 12.31 5.52
N ALA A 226 51.06 13.61 5.60
CA ALA A 226 51.58 14.73 4.79
C ALA A 226 50.56 15.91 4.66
N THR A 227 50.86 17.01 5.34
CA THR A 227 50.53 18.43 5.02
C THR A 227 51.54 18.92 3.93
N PRO A 228 51.47 20.10 3.26
CA PRO A 228 50.49 21.22 3.18
C PRO A 228 50.10 21.68 1.73
N ALA A 229 49.12 22.58 1.59
CA ALA A 229 49.25 23.85 0.84
C ALA A 229 47.88 24.57 0.68
N ASP A 230 47.75 25.65 1.46
CA ASP A 230 47.15 26.98 1.25
C ASP A 230 45.98 27.30 0.27
N PRO A 231 45.27 28.43 0.53
CA PRO A 231 43.90 28.72 0.12
C PRO A 231 43.81 29.73 -1.03
N SER A 232 42.66 29.83 -1.69
CA SER A 232 42.34 31.02 -2.49
C SER A 232 40.83 31.28 -2.55
N ALA A 233 40.53 32.57 -2.41
CA ALA A 233 39.24 33.21 -2.26
C ALA A 233 38.38 33.30 -3.54
N LYS A 234 37.07 33.51 -3.32
CA LYS A 234 36.11 34.46 -3.96
C LYS A 234 34.70 33.95 -3.62
N GLU A 235 33.75 34.63 -2.95
CA GLU A 235 33.31 36.03 -2.87
C GLU A 235 32.91 36.69 -4.21
N GLY A 236 31.64 37.13 -4.28
CA GLY A 236 30.95 37.80 -5.40
C GLY A 236 29.76 36.97 -5.93
N ASP A 237 28.52 37.11 -5.44
CA ASP A 237 27.58 38.25 -5.61
C ASP A 237 27.05 38.35 -7.06
N GLU A 238 25.82 37.86 -7.26
CA GLU A 238 24.78 38.29 -8.24
C GLU A 238 23.43 37.64 -7.88
#